data_AF-A0A8J7LL48-F1
#
_entry.id   AF-A0A8J7LL48-F1
#
_cell.length_a   1.000
_cell.length_b   1.000
_cell.length_c   1.000
_cell.angle_alpha   90.00
_cell.angle_beta   90.00
_cell.angle_gamma   90.00
#
_symmetry.space_group_name_H-M   'P 1'
#
loop_
_entity.id
_entity.type
_entity.pdbx_description
1 polymer ?
#
loop_
_entity_poly.entity_id
_entity_poly.type
_entity_poly.pdbx_seq_one_letter_code
_entity_poly.pdbx_strand_id
1 'polypeptide(L)'
;MKRAALILTFALGGCLAVEEPAGTVTLQDGWNCDQDRCLRYFEDLNMVQITGMEMIRVPDRIDTSSSVVSSRDFLRLFYVAQGADWLDAP
;
A
#
# COMPACT_ATOMS: atom_id res chain seq x y z
N MET A 1 -53.63 -18.77 12.41
CA MET A 1 -52.76 -17.97 11.52
C MET A 1 -51.37 -18.58 11.53
N LYS A 2 -50.94 -19.26 10.45
CA LYS A 2 -49.62 -19.91 10.36
C LYS A 2 -48.63 -18.93 9.70
N ARG A 3 -47.62 -18.46 10.43
CA ARG A 3 -46.51 -17.66 9.88
C ARG A 3 -45.37 -18.62 9.52
N ALA A 4 -45.21 -18.92 8.24
CA ALA A 4 -44.03 -19.62 7.75
C ALA A 4 -42.91 -18.57 7.59
N ALA A 5 -41.84 -18.72 8.36
CA ALA A 5 -40.63 -17.92 8.20
C ALA A 5 -39.83 -18.48 7.02
N LEU A 6 -39.68 -17.67 5.98
CA LEU A 6 -38.77 -17.91 4.87
C LEU A 6 -37.35 -17.66 5.39
N ILE A 7 -36.55 -18.73 5.58
CA ILE A 7 -35.13 -18.57 5.94
C ILE A 7 -34.38 -18.24 4.64
N LEU A 8 -34.00 -16.98 4.51
CA LEU A 8 -33.11 -16.48 3.49
C LEU A 8 -31.67 -16.86 3.89
N THR A 9 -31.07 -17.84 3.23
CA THR A 9 -29.68 -18.24 3.46
C THR A 9 -28.77 -17.15 2.93
N PHE A 10 -28.16 -16.36 3.82
CA PHE A 10 -27.12 -15.42 3.46
C PHE A 10 -25.85 -16.19 3.07
N ALA A 11 -25.46 -16.07 1.81
CA ALA A 11 -24.13 -16.42 1.34
C ALA A 11 -23.12 -15.44 1.97
N LEU A 12 -22.46 -15.86 3.05
CA LEU A 12 -21.26 -15.18 3.54
C LEU A 12 -20.10 -15.64 2.65
N GLY A 13 -19.90 -14.92 1.55
CA GLY A 13 -18.69 -14.99 0.76
C GLY A 13 -17.49 -14.79 1.70
N GLY A 14 -16.54 -15.72 1.65
CA GLY A 14 -15.32 -15.61 2.42
C GLY A 14 -14.62 -14.29 2.09
N CYS A 15 -14.51 -13.40 3.07
CA CYS A 15 -13.41 -12.44 3.08
C CYS A 15 -12.14 -13.29 3.05
N LEU A 16 -11.50 -13.41 1.88
CA LEU A 16 -10.09 -13.73 1.84
C LEU A 16 -9.43 -12.62 2.65
N ALA A 17 -9.00 -12.95 3.88
CA ALA A 17 -8.22 -12.07 4.70
C ALA A 17 -6.92 -11.82 3.94
N VAL A 18 -6.87 -10.72 3.19
CA VAL A 18 -5.62 -10.21 2.64
C VAL A 18 -4.83 -9.78 3.86
N GLU A 19 -3.80 -10.55 4.21
CA GLU A 19 -2.92 -10.20 5.32
C GLU A 19 -2.32 -8.83 5.05
N GLU A 20 -2.54 -7.89 5.97
CA GLU A 20 -1.91 -6.57 5.87
C GLU A 20 -0.38 -6.73 5.90
N PRO A 21 0.37 -5.96 5.09
CA PRO A 21 1.83 -6.03 5.12
C PRO A 21 2.35 -5.69 6.52
N ALA A 22 3.03 -6.64 7.15
CA ALA A 22 3.63 -6.48 8.46
C ALA A 22 5.16 -6.35 8.34
N GLY A 23 5.74 -5.41 9.09
CA GLY A 23 7.18 -5.19 9.13
C GLY A 23 7.57 -3.75 8.81
N THR A 24 8.87 -3.56 8.57
CA THR A 24 9.48 -2.28 8.23
C THR A 24 10.49 -2.44 7.11
N VAL A 25 10.65 -1.39 6.32
CA VAL A 25 11.60 -1.30 5.21
C VAL A 25 12.55 -0.13 5.49
N THR A 26 13.86 -0.38 5.44
CA THR A 26 14.84 0.70 5.44
C THR A 26 14.95 1.26 4.03
N LEU A 27 14.52 2.50 3.82
CA LEU A 27 14.69 3.24 2.58
C LEU A 27 16.15 3.67 2.43
N GLN A 28 16.70 3.46 1.26
CA GLN A 28 18.01 3.94 0.83
C GLN A 28 17.84 4.72 -0.48
N ASP A 29 18.70 5.70 -0.73
CA ASP A 29 18.73 6.33 -2.07
C ASP A 29 18.99 5.26 -3.14
N GLY A 30 18.12 5.21 -4.15
CA GLY A 30 18.12 4.14 -5.15
C GLY A 30 16.97 3.14 -4.97
N TRP A 31 17.22 1.88 -5.36
CA TRP A 31 16.19 0.84 -5.45
C TRP A 31 15.92 0.19 -4.09
N ASN A 32 14.64 0.16 -3.71
CA ASN A 32 14.16 -0.47 -2.49
C ASN A 32 13.05 -1.45 -2.87
N CYS A 33 13.00 -2.60 -2.18
CA CYS A 33 12.01 -3.63 -2.45
C CYS A 33 11.40 -4.18 -1.16
N ASP A 34 10.09 -4.44 -1.18
CA ASP A 34 9.36 -5.14 -0.13
C ASP A 34 8.29 -6.03 -0.75
N GLN A 35 8.23 -7.29 -0.34
CA GLN A 35 7.25 -8.29 -0.82
C GLN A 35 7.08 -8.26 -2.36
N ASP A 36 8.18 -8.46 -3.10
CA ASP A 36 8.25 -8.50 -4.58
C ASP A 36 7.87 -7.19 -5.31
N ARG A 37 7.74 -6.07 -4.58
CA ARG A 37 7.47 -4.74 -5.16
C ARG A 37 8.68 -3.87 -4.98
N CYS A 38 9.14 -3.25 -6.05
CA CYS A 38 10.31 -2.37 -6.03
C CYS A 38 9.94 -0.97 -6.52
N LEU A 39 10.49 0.03 -5.84
CA LEU A 39 10.45 1.43 -6.26
C LEU A 39 11.82 2.06 -6.03
N ARG A 40 12.13 3.12 -6.77
CA ARG A 40 13.31 3.94 -6.55
C ARG A 40 12.95 5.10 -5.63
N TYR A 41 13.69 5.28 -4.54
CA TYR A 41 13.59 6.44 -3.64
C TYR A 41 14.74 7.39 -3.95
N PHE A 42 14.44 8.70 -3.98
CA PHE A 42 15.42 9.77 -4.17
C PHE A 42 15.42 10.62 -2.89
N GLU A 43 16.43 10.38 -2.04
CA GLU A 43 16.46 10.94 -0.68
C GLU A 43 16.49 12.47 -0.69
N ASP A 44 17.38 13.07 -1.49
CA ASP A 44 17.54 14.53 -1.60
C ASP A 44 16.28 15.25 -2.11
N LEU A 45 15.43 14.55 -2.86
CA LEU A 45 14.21 15.11 -3.45
C LEU A 45 12.95 14.76 -2.66
N ASN A 46 13.05 13.80 -1.73
CA ASN A 46 11.93 13.13 -1.08
C ASN A 46 10.87 12.68 -2.11
N MET A 47 11.32 11.95 -3.13
CA MET A 47 10.50 11.46 -4.24
C MET A 47 10.66 9.95 -4.44
N VAL A 48 9.65 9.32 -5.03
CA VAL A 48 9.70 7.92 -5.47
C VAL A 48 9.35 7.77 -6.95
N GLN A 49 9.83 6.69 -7.56
CA GLN A 49 9.56 6.35 -8.95
C GLN A 49 9.48 4.84 -9.17
N ILE A 50 8.56 4.42 -10.04
CA ILE A 50 8.60 3.10 -10.69
C ILE A 50 9.08 3.29 -12.12
N THR A 51 9.92 2.39 -12.63
CA THR A 51 10.45 2.47 -14.01
C THR A 51 9.32 2.64 -15.02
N GLY A 52 9.43 3.66 -15.88
CA GLY A 52 8.41 3.98 -16.89
C GLY A 52 7.27 4.86 -16.39
N MET A 53 7.25 5.23 -15.10
CA MET A 53 6.28 6.14 -14.49
C MET A 53 6.91 7.49 -14.16
N GLU A 54 6.07 8.51 -13.97
CA GLU A 54 6.50 9.81 -13.45
C GLU A 54 7.02 9.69 -12.02
N MET A 55 7.96 10.58 -11.67
CA MET A 55 8.38 10.73 -10.28
C MET A 55 7.28 11.42 -9.49
N ILE A 56 7.04 10.95 -8.29
CA ILE A 56 6.05 11.51 -7.38
C ILE A 56 6.69 11.87 -6.05
N ARG A 57 6.19 12.95 -5.45
CA ARG A 57 6.59 13.35 -4.10
C ARG A 57 6.08 12.34 -3.08
N VAL A 58 6.91 11.99 -2.11
CA VAL A 58 6.49 11.20 -0.95
C VAL A 58 5.36 11.96 -0.22
N PRO A 59 4.20 11.33 0.02
CA PRO A 59 3.09 11.97 0.73
C PRO A 59 3.48 12.38 2.15
N ASP A 60 3.05 13.57 2.59
CA ASP A 60 3.42 14.16 3.90
C ASP A 60 3.06 13.30 5.13
N ARG A 61 2.20 12.29 4.94
CA ARG A 61 1.79 11.34 6.00
C ARG A 61 2.79 10.21 6.22
N ILE A 62 3.75 10.02 5.31
CA ILE A 62 4.80 9.02 5.43
C ILE A 62 6.05 9.71 5.92
N ASP A 63 6.44 9.39 7.15
CA ASP A 63 7.68 9.90 7.73
C ASP A 63 8.88 9.11 7.18
N THR A 64 9.69 9.77 6.36
CA THR A 64 10.95 9.24 5.82
C THR A 64 12.18 9.75 6.55
N SER A 65 12.03 10.56 7.62
CA SER A 65 13.15 11.23 8.30
C SER A 65 14.12 10.28 9.01
N SER A 66 13.64 9.09 9.40
CA SER A 66 14.45 8.02 10.00
C SER A 66 14.96 7.00 8.98
N SER A 67 14.61 7.18 7.70
CA SER A 67 14.83 6.21 6.62
C SER A 67 14.21 4.83 6.88
N VAL A 68 13.31 4.68 7.85
CA VAL A 68 12.59 3.44 8.13
C VAL A 68 11.10 3.70 8.01
N VAL A 69 10.43 2.99 7.11
CA VAL A 69 8.97 3.08 6.91
C VAL A 69 8.32 1.73 7.21
N SER A 70 7.03 1.72 7.51
CA SER A 70 6.31 0.45 7.64
C SER A 70 6.15 -0.22 6.27
N SER A 71 6.07 -1.56 6.23
CA SER A 71 5.75 -2.30 4.99
C SER A 71 4.43 -1.84 4.35
N ARG A 72 3.47 -1.40 5.17
CA ARG A 72 2.23 -0.78 4.69
C ARG A 72 2.47 0.55 3.99
N ASP A 73 3.27 1.44 4.57
CA ASP A 73 3.57 2.73 3.94
C ASP A 73 4.43 2.56 2.68
N PHE A 74 5.34 1.57 2.68
CA PHE A 74 6.05 1.17 1.47
C PHE A 74 5.08 0.70 0.38
N LEU A 75 4.10 -0.15 0.72
CA LEU A 75 3.07 -0.59 -0.22
C LEU A 75 2.29 0.60 -0.78
N ARG A 76 1.90 1.56 0.07
CA ARG A 76 1.21 2.78 -0.38
C ARG A 76 2.06 3.59 -1.34
N LEU A 77 3.34 3.80 -1.03
CA LEU A 77 4.28 4.48 -1.93
C LEU A 77 4.32 3.81 -3.30
N PHE A 78 4.36 2.48 -3.33
CA PHE A 78 4.32 1.73 -4.57
C PHE A 78 3.04 1.98 -5.37
N TYR A 79 1.86 1.90 -4.75
CA TYR A 79 0.59 2.16 -5.44
C TYR A 79 0.45 3.60 -5.93
N VAL A 80 0.86 4.57 -5.12
CA VAL A 80 0.85 5.98 -5.52
C VAL A 80 1.81 6.20 -6.70
N ALA A 81 2.97 5.54 -6.70
CA ALA A 81 3.94 5.59 -7.81
C ALA A 81 3.42 4.95 -9.09
N GLN A 82 2.39 4.08 -8.99
CA GLN A 82 1.64 3.58 -10.14
C GLN A 82 0.51 4.52 -10.59
N GLY A 83 0.29 5.64 -9.90
CA GLY A 83 -0.75 6.62 -10.21
C GLY A 83 -2.06 6.40 -9.46
N ALA A 84 -2.10 5.56 -8.41
CA ALA A 84 -3.25 5.48 -7.53
C ALA A 84 -3.42 6.80 -6.74
N ASP A 85 -4.67 7.20 -6.46
CA ASP A 85 -4.91 8.23 -5.45
C ASP A 85 -4.40 7.71 -4.11
N TRP A 86 -3.73 8.58 -3.35
CA TRP A 86 -3.29 8.29 -2.00
C TRP A 86 -4.42 7.80 -1.09
N LEU A 87 -5.64 8.31 -1.27
CA LEU A 87 -6.80 7.88 -0.48
C LEU A 87 -7.25 6.45 -0.80
N ASP A 88 -6.92 5.95 -1.98
CA ASP A 88 -7.28 4.62 -2.46
C ASP A 88 -6.13 3.61 -2.31
N ALA A 89 -4.95 4.07 -1.87
CA ALA A 89 -3.80 3.21 -1.63
C ALA A 89 -4.01 2.37 -0.34
N PRO A 90 -3.74 1.05 -0.38
CA PRO A 90 -4.05 0.11 0.71
C PRO A 90 -3.31 0.43 2.02
#